data_AF-A0AA39Y9U7-F1
#
_entry.id   AF-A0AA39Y9U7-F1
#
_cell.length_a   1.000
_cell.length_b   1.000
_cell.length_c   1.000
_cell.angle_alpha   90.00
_cell.angle_beta   90.00
_cell.angle_gamma   90.00
#
_symmetry.space_group_name_H-M   'P 1'
#
loop_
_entity.id
_entity.type
_entity.pdbx_description
1 polymer ?
#
loop_
_entity_poly.entity_id
_entity_poly.type
_entity_poly.pdbx_seq_one_letter_code
_entity_poly.pdbx_strand_id
1 'polypeptide(L)'
;MVHESHDDPILALLHNGVCRAPASGSPWIGLIDGKSINSGTIIKTETFPSFLIENLDKDTADDIVQGPQGYVLPGKAYLSRFSYPNTVSHNPIYAPITTDHTRPSSLTINGRYPYLPAPNYASTPISDFINIKDPSQNGGYTIHGDATHDDTSALTSALAYAASRNKIAYFPFGNYRISSTLLIPLNSTIIDEAWATITAAGHFWASPSDPKPIRIQDMRFTVLDVLPGAIILEIHAAGTNPGDIAIWNSLVTVGGVRSASGVTSSCTDSKKPCMAAAMGIHLPPTSSAYLENVWNWVADHIAEDIPGGGSNIAAGRGVLLESTKGTWIHALGSEHWWLYQLHMRTAEGVMVLMLQSETNYDQGDHAPVMPSKPWIPDATYDDPDFSWCTSSDGRCRMGVGNLVTGGKDIYTYASASWVFFSGPGRQGCAAGEYTCQEVVHWVQKPPENLNMFGMCSNNAKVTLRLGNGTEIVTKDGFTGGLARQWW
;
A
#
# COMPACT_ATOMS: atom_id res chain seq x y z
N MET A 1 19.84 -22.99 3.24
CA MET A 1 21.09 -22.34 2.78
C MET A 1 20.70 -20.96 2.31
N VAL A 2 20.84 -19.96 3.18
CA VAL A 2 20.60 -18.56 2.88
C VAL A 2 21.97 -18.00 2.49
N HIS A 3 22.11 -17.57 1.24
CA HIS A 3 23.30 -16.87 0.80
C HIS A 3 23.15 -15.43 1.26
N GLU A 4 23.95 -14.99 2.22
CA GLU A 4 24.14 -13.57 2.51
C GLU A 4 24.73 -12.92 1.25
N SER A 5 24.00 -11.98 0.65
CA SER A 5 24.53 -11.03 -0.33
C SER A 5 24.44 -9.65 0.29
N HIS A 6 25.61 -9.03 0.50
CA HIS A 6 25.75 -7.63 0.89
C HIS A 6 24.98 -6.73 -0.09
N ASP A 7 23.92 -6.06 0.35
CA ASP A 7 23.44 -4.75 -0.18
C ASP A 7 22.13 -4.29 0.50
N ASP A 8 22.06 -4.31 1.85
CA ASP A 8 20.89 -3.92 2.68
C ASP A 8 20.03 -2.76 2.11
N PRO A 9 18.68 -2.79 2.26
CA PRO A 9 17.79 -1.77 1.73
C PRO A 9 18.21 -0.36 2.18
N ILE A 10 17.81 0.65 1.42
CA ILE A 10 17.95 2.07 1.77
C ILE A 10 16.96 2.42 2.90
N LEU A 11 17.17 1.77 4.05
CA LEU A 11 16.84 2.23 5.38
C LEU A 11 18.15 2.78 5.97
N ALA A 12 18.08 3.88 6.72
CA ALA A 12 19.23 4.31 7.50
C ALA A 12 19.64 3.16 8.45
N LEU A 13 20.87 2.67 8.32
CA LEU A 13 21.40 1.64 9.22
C LEU A 13 21.57 2.28 10.61
N LEU A 14 20.86 1.72 11.60
CA LEU A 14 21.10 1.99 13.01
C LEU A 14 22.37 1.24 13.43
N HIS A 15 23.52 1.92 13.43
CA HIS A 15 24.76 1.37 13.97
C HIS A 15 25.15 2.13 15.24
N ASN A 16 25.25 1.43 16.38
CA ASN A 16 25.50 2.01 17.70
C ASN A 16 24.54 3.15 18.09
N GLY A 17 23.26 3.05 17.71
CA GLY A 17 22.23 4.05 18.04
C GLY A 17 22.28 5.33 17.19
N VAL A 18 23.08 5.35 16.11
CA VAL A 18 23.14 6.46 15.15
C VAL A 18 22.56 6.01 13.81
N CYS A 19 21.62 6.77 13.27
CA CYS A 19 21.18 6.63 11.88
C CYS A 19 22.25 7.22 10.96
N ARG A 20 23.01 6.36 10.28
CA ARG A 20 23.97 6.79 9.25
C ARG A 20 23.34 6.69 7.87
N ALA A 21 23.34 7.80 7.12
CA ALA A 21 23.03 7.76 5.70
C ALA A 21 24.18 7.08 4.92
N PRO A 22 23.89 6.34 3.83
CA PRO A 22 24.93 5.74 2.98
C PRO A 22 25.89 6.80 2.40
N ALA A 23 27.12 6.36 2.11
CA ALA A 23 28.18 7.22 1.56
C ALA A 23 27.92 7.72 0.13
N SER A 24 26.91 7.17 -0.56
CA SER A 24 26.47 7.59 -1.89
C SER A 24 24.95 7.51 -2.01
N GLY A 25 24.35 8.48 -2.70
CA GLY A 25 22.90 8.64 -2.84
C GLY A 25 22.32 9.69 -1.88
N SER A 26 21.21 10.31 -2.27
CA SER A 26 20.44 11.26 -1.45
C SER A 26 19.10 10.63 -1.06
N PRO A 27 19.06 9.70 -0.09
CA PRO A 27 17.83 9.06 0.33
C PRO A 27 16.91 10.03 1.08
N TRP A 28 15.63 9.63 1.20
CA TRP A 28 14.73 10.24 2.17
C TRP A 28 14.72 9.41 3.46
N ILE A 29 14.79 10.06 4.63
CA ILE A 29 14.82 9.39 5.94
C ILE A 29 13.74 10.00 6.85
N GLY A 30 12.93 9.15 7.50
CA GLY A 30 11.96 9.58 8.51
C GLY A 30 12.24 8.93 9.86
N LEU A 31 12.32 9.74 10.93
CA LEU A 31 12.32 9.30 12.33
C LEU A 31 11.07 9.85 13.00
N ILE A 32 10.07 9.00 13.19
CA ILE A 32 8.76 9.38 13.72
C ILE A 32 8.55 8.66 15.04
N ASP A 33 8.10 9.37 16.06
CA ASP A 33 7.85 8.82 17.39
C ASP A 33 9.10 8.19 18.03
N GLY A 34 10.23 8.88 17.92
CA GLY A 34 11.50 8.44 18.47
C GLY A 34 11.60 8.61 19.99
N LYS A 35 12.38 7.73 20.63
CA LYS A 35 12.93 7.95 21.97
C LYS A 35 14.41 7.57 21.96
N SER A 36 15.28 8.57 22.11
CA SER A 36 16.72 8.39 22.20
C SER A 36 17.12 8.29 23.67
N ILE A 37 17.77 7.18 24.03
CA ILE A 37 18.19 6.88 25.41
C ILE A 37 19.70 6.65 25.44
N ASN A 38 20.43 7.37 26.29
CA ASN A 38 21.88 7.25 26.46
C ASN A 38 22.66 7.22 25.13
N SER A 39 22.20 7.98 24.14
CA SER A 39 22.76 7.98 22.77
C SER A 39 23.39 9.33 22.45
N GLY A 40 24.45 9.34 21.64
CA GLY A 40 25.08 10.55 21.11
C GLY A 40 24.24 11.24 20.04
N THR A 41 24.89 11.72 18.97
CA THR A 41 24.20 12.32 17.83
C THR A 41 23.26 11.34 17.13
N ILE A 42 22.00 11.72 16.88
CA ILE A 42 20.98 10.81 16.33
C ILE A 42 21.16 10.64 14.81
N ILE A 43 21.24 11.75 14.06
CA ILE A 43 21.49 11.72 12.62
C ILE A 43 22.83 12.40 12.33
N LYS A 44 23.72 11.69 11.64
CA LYS A 44 24.97 12.25 11.12
C LYS A 44 25.10 11.94 9.63
N THR A 45 25.19 12.97 8.82
CA THR A 45 25.31 12.84 7.35
C THR A 45 26.37 13.77 6.79
N GLU A 46 27.19 13.24 5.88
CA GLU A 46 28.19 13.99 5.12
C GLU A 46 27.69 14.33 3.69
N THR A 47 26.60 13.67 3.26
CA THR A 47 25.89 13.93 2.00
C THR A 47 24.66 14.82 2.22
N PHE A 48 23.85 15.03 1.18
CA PHE A 48 22.65 15.87 1.18
C PHE A 48 21.35 15.03 1.11
N PRO A 49 21.03 14.20 2.12
CA PRO A 49 19.75 13.50 2.17
C PRO A 49 18.62 14.48 2.51
N SER A 50 17.39 14.13 2.14
CA SER A 50 16.22 14.76 2.74
C SER A 50 15.82 13.96 3.98
N PHE A 51 15.54 14.62 5.11
CA PHE A 51 15.09 13.88 6.29
C PHE A 51 14.09 14.64 7.16
N LEU A 52 13.33 13.87 7.94
CA LEU A 52 12.32 14.31 8.88
C LEU A 52 12.57 13.64 10.23
N ILE A 53 12.48 14.42 11.30
CA ILE A 53 12.38 13.97 12.68
C ILE A 53 11.10 14.55 13.27
N GLU A 54 10.23 13.72 13.82
CA GLU A 54 8.97 14.15 14.40
C GLU A 54 8.66 13.38 15.67
N ASN A 55 8.25 14.12 16.71
CA ASN A 55 7.90 13.61 18.03
C ASN A 55 9.03 12.78 18.66
N LEU A 56 10.18 13.42 18.85
CA LEU A 56 11.39 12.81 19.41
C LEU A 56 11.61 13.24 20.86
N ASP A 57 11.70 12.27 21.75
CA ASP A 57 12.23 12.43 23.11
C ASP A 57 13.73 12.08 23.13
N LYS A 58 14.54 12.86 23.85
CA LYS A 58 15.98 12.61 24.04
C LYS A 58 16.40 12.89 25.49
N ASP A 59 17.20 12.02 26.07
CA ASP A 59 17.67 12.13 27.46
C ASP A 59 19.08 12.71 27.63
N THR A 60 19.87 12.80 26.55
CA THR A 60 21.21 13.41 26.56
C THR A 60 21.25 14.80 25.92
N ALA A 61 22.32 15.56 26.21
CA ALA A 61 22.55 16.89 25.67
C ALA A 61 23.28 16.90 24.31
N ASP A 62 23.68 15.73 23.79
CA ASP A 62 24.33 15.62 22.48
C ASP A 62 23.44 16.17 21.36
N ASP A 63 24.05 16.63 20.26
CA ASP A 63 23.34 17.13 19.08
C ASP A 63 22.27 16.15 18.59
N ILE A 64 21.13 16.62 18.12
CA ILE A 64 20.15 15.76 17.45
C ILE A 64 20.64 15.45 16.03
N VAL A 65 21.12 16.46 15.30
CA VAL A 65 21.56 16.32 13.91
C VAL A 65 22.91 16.99 13.71
N GLN A 66 23.82 16.29 13.03
CA GLN A 66 24.98 16.85 12.35
C GLN A 66 24.79 16.65 10.84
N GLY A 67 24.31 17.69 10.17
CA GLY A 67 23.87 17.69 8.78
C GLY A 67 24.95 18.15 7.79
N PRO A 68 24.61 18.23 6.49
CA PRO A 68 25.54 18.68 5.47
C PRO A 68 26.03 20.10 5.74
N GLN A 69 27.22 20.41 5.19
CA GLN A 69 27.84 21.74 5.27
C GLN A 69 28.05 22.26 6.70
N GLY A 70 28.16 21.35 7.68
CA GLY A 70 28.37 21.70 9.09
C GLY A 70 27.11 22.18 9.82
N TYR A 71 25.92 21.95 9.27
CA TYR A 71 24.67 22.23 9.98
C TYR A 71 24.58 21.41 11.27
N VAL A 72 24.15 22.04 12.37
CA VAL A 72 23.94 21.37 13.66
C VAL A 72 22.54 21.70 14.18
N LEU A 73 21.76 20.66 14.50
CA LEU A 73 20.58 20.77 15.35
C LEU A 73 21.00 20.35 16.77
N PRO A 74 21.08 21.28 17.74
CA PRO A 74 21.56 20.98 19.08
C PRO A 74 20.61 20.04 19.83
N GLY A 75 21.13 19.40 20.88
CA GLY A 75 20.37 18.55 21.78
C GLY A 75 19.16 19.27 22.39
N LYS A 76 17.99 18.63 22.34
CA LYS A 76 16.75 19.11 22.96
C LYS A 76 16.02 17.92 23.57
N ALA A 77 15.53 18.07 24.80
CA ALA A 77 14.83 17.01 25.52
C ALA A 77 13.59 16.49 24.76
N TYR A 78 12.90 17.41 24.07
CA TYR A 78 11.75 17.09 23.22
C TYR A 78 11.77 17.92 21.93
N LEU A 79 11.68 17.26 20.79
CA LEU A 79 11.58 17.87 19.46
C LEU A 79 10.24 17.52 18.80
N SER A 80 9.41 18.54 18.57
CA SER A 80 8.08 18.37 17.95
C SER A 80 8.21 17.96 16.48
N ARG A 81 8.70 18.84 15.60
CA ARG A 81 8.99 18.51 14.20
C ARG A 81 10.20 19.29 13.69
N PHE A 82 11.08 18.56 13.03
CA PHE A 82 12.22 19.09 12.30
C PHE A 82 12.35 18.37 10.97
N SER A 83 12.58 19.09 9.89
CA SER A 83 12.97 18.49 8.64
C SER A 83 14.11 19.25 7.99
N TYR A 84 14.89 18.57 7.16
CA TYR A 84 15.85 19.19 6.25
C TYR A 84 15.62 18.63 4.84
N PRO A 85 14.62 19.11 4.08
CA PRO A 85 14.27 18.54 2.79
C PRO A 85 14.29 19.57 1.65
N ASN A 86 14.16 19.08 0.42
CA ASN A 86 13.68 19.90 -0.69
C ASN A 86 12.18 20.16 -0.48
N THR A 87 11.80 21.42 -0.26
CA THR A 87 10.44 21.80 0.11
C THR A 87 9.78 22.65 -0.96
N VAL A 88 8.58 22.25 -1.38
CA VAL A 88 7.76 22.99 -2.34
C VAL A 88 7.47 24.39 -1.81
N SER A 89 7.66 25.41 -2.64
CA SER A 89 7.43 26.83 -2.31
C SER A 89 8.29 27.38 -1.16
N HIS A 90 9.36 26.70 -0.76
CA HIS A 90 10.34 27.20 0.20
C HIS A 90 11.57 27.78 -0.51
N ASN A 91 12.20 28.82 0.07
CA ASN A 91 13.41 29.43 -0.48
C ASN A 91 14.47 29.66 0.61
N PRO A 92 15.68 29.06 0.52
CA PRO A 92 16.10 28.11 -0.51
C PRO A 92 15.31 26.80 -0.44
N ILE A 93 15.18 26.10 -1.57
CA ILE A 93 14.37 24.86 -1.67
C ILE A 93 14.85 23.81 -0.65
N TYR A 94 16.16 23.61 -0.54
CA TYR A 94 16.78 22.67 0.40
C TYR A 94 17.26 23.41 1.65
N ALA A 95 16.53 23.27 2.76
CA ALA A 95 16.78 24.03 3.99
C ALA A 95 16.20 23.34 5.22
N PRO A 96 16.69 23.66 6.43
CA PRO A 96 16.07 23.20 7.67
C PRO A 96 14.74 23.92 7.93
N ILE A 97 13.75 23.17 8.41
CA ILE A 97 12.44 23.66 8.83
C ILE A 97 12.16 23.09 10.22
N THR A 98 11.90 23.98 11.19
CA THR A 98 11.43 23.59 12.53
C THR A 98 10.03 24.13 12.71
N THR A 99 9.10 23.26 13.10
CA THR A 99 7.72 23.65 13.38
C THR A 99 7.24 22.94 14.63
N ASP A 100 6.38 23.62 15.37
CA ASP A 100 5.54 22.93 16.34
C ASP A 100 4.37 22.32 15.59
N HIS A 101 4.15 21.03 15.81
CA HIS A 101 3.10 20.28 15.16
C HIS A 101 2.33 19.47 16.18
N THR A 102 1.00 19.56 16.11
CA THR A 102 0.07 18.72 16.87
C THR A 102 -0.68 17.85 15.89
N ARG A 103 -0.58 16.54 16.08
CA ARG A 103 -1.34 15.57 15.30
C ARG A 103 -2.78 15.48 15.81
N PRO A 104 -3.74 15.13 14.95
CA PRO A 104 -5.10 14.81 15.36
C PRO A 104 -5.12 13.70 16.41
N SER A 105 -5.94 13.87 17.44
CA SER A 105 -6.13 12.84 18.47
C SER A 105 -6.81 11.58 17.91
N SER A 106 -7.54 11.69 16.79
CA SER A 106 -8.10 10.54 16.07
C SER A 106 -7.05 9.60 15.49
N LEU A 107 -5.82 10.09 15.28
CA LEU A 107 -4.72 9.33 14.72
C LEU A 107 -3.68 8.89 15.76
N THR A 108 -3.81 9.34 17.02
CA THR A 108 -2.73 9.17 18.00
C THR A 108 -3.22 8.70 19.36
N ILE A 109 -2.37 7.92 20.04
CA ILE A 109 -2.51 7.56 21.45
C ILE A 109 -1.38 8.29 22.19
N ASN A 110 -1.74 9.19 23.11
CA ASN A 110 -0.77 10.03 23.85
C ASN A 110 0.18 10.80 22.90
N GLY A 111 -0.33 11.30 21.77
CA GLY A 111 0.43 12.06 20.77
C GLY A 111 1.32 11.24 19.83
N ARG A 112 1.39 9.91 19.99
CA ARG A 112 2.14 8.98 19.12
C ARG A 112 1.20 8.22 18.21
N TYR A 113 1.63 7.92 16.99
CA TYR A 113 0.90 6.99 16.13
C TYR A 113 0.90 5.60 16.80
N PRO A 114 -0.22 4.87 16.75
CA PRO A 114 -0.25 3.49 17.19
C PRO A 114 0.71 2.66 16.33
N TYR A 115 1.48 1.80 16.98
CA TYR A 115 2.25 0.74 16.36
C TYR A 115 1.81 -0.56 17.01
N LEU A 116 1.22 -1.44 16.21
CA LEU A 116 0.55 -2.64 16.69
C LEU A 116 1.21 -3.83 15.99
N PRO A 117 2.18 -4.51 16.64
CA PRO A 117 2.81 -5.66 16.04
C PRO A 117 1.78 -6.78 15.83
N ALA A 118 1.94 -7.53 14.74
CA ALA A 118 1.11 -8.69 14.44
C ALA A 118 1.02 -9.63 15.68
N PRO A 119 -0.18 -9.97 16.16
CA PRO A 119 -0.35 -10.88 17.29
C PRO A 119 0.24 -12.26 16.99
N ASN A 120 1.10 -12.77 17.87
CA ASN A 120 1.73 -14.09 17.71
C ASN A 120 1.06 -15.21 18.52
N TYR A 121 0.08 -14.85 19.37
CA TYR A 121 -0.69 -15.76 20.21
C TYR A 121 0.13 -16.76 21.05
N ALA A 122 1.38 -16.42 21.40
CA ALA A 122 2.30 -17.35 22.05
C ALA A 122 1.82 -17.87 23.43
N SER A 123 1.01 -17.09 24.13
CA SER A 123 0.41 -17.47 25.43
C SER A 123 -1.01 -18.01 25.32
N THR A 124 -1.57 -18.11 24.11
CA THR A 124 -2.95 -18.54 23.89
C THR A 124 -3.01 -20.08 23.88
N PRO A 125 -3.86 -20.72 24.70
CA PRO A 125 -3.98 -22.17 24.71
C PRO A 125 -4.62 -22.69 23.42
N ILE A 126 -4.25 -23.91 23.00
CA ILE A 126 -4.80 -24.55 21.78
C ILE A 126 -6.34 -24.60 21.80
N SER A 127 -6.96 -24.71 22.98
CA SER A 127 -8.42 -24.70 23.15
C SER A 127 -9.11 -23.40 22.73
N ASP A 128 -8.37 -22.31 22.53
CA ASP A 128 -8.90 -21.04 22.04
C ASP A 128 -8.90 -20.92 20.51
N PHE A 129 -8.35 -21.92 19.82
CA PHE A 129 -8.38 -22.00 18.37
C PHE A 129 -9.48 -22.96 17.91
N ILE A 130 -10.13 -22.59 16.82
CA ILE A 130 -11.05 -23.44 16.07
C ILE A 130 -10.40 -23.68 14.71
N ASN A 131 -10.02 -24.93 14.45
CA ASN A 131 -9.62 -25.34 13.12
C ASN A 131 -10.84 -25.32 12.20
N ILE A 132 -10.86 -24.43 11.20
CA ILE A 132 -12.03 -24.29 10.33
C ILE A 132 -12.27 -25.51 9.43
N LYS A 133 -11.29 -26.41 9.24
CA LYS A 133 -11.47 -27.67 8.49
C LYS A 133 -11.97 -28.82 9.36
N ASP A 134 -11.98 -28.68 10.69
CA ASP A 134 -12.41 -29.74 11.61
C ASP A 134 -13.88 -29.55 12.03
N PRO A 135 -14.83 -30.37 11.53
CA PRO A 135 -16.25 -30.26 11.88
C PRO A 135 -16.52 -30.39 13.38
N SER A 136 -15.65 -31.07 14.13
CA SER A 136 -15.81 -31.22 15.57
C SER A 136 -15.51 -29.93 16.34
N GLN A 137 -14.77 -28.99 15.72
CA GLN A 137 -14.37 -27.71 16.32
C GLN A 137 -15.17 -26.53 15.78
N ASN A 138 -15.57 -26.57 14.51
CA ASN A 138 -16.14 -25.41 13.81
C ASN A 138 -17.68 -25.31 13.86
N GLY A 139 -18.36 -26.21 14.59
CA GLY A 139 -19.83 -26.25 14.66
C GLY A 139 -20.50 -27.25 13.72
N GLY A 140 -19.74 -28.21 13.16
CA GLY A 140 -20.27 -29.29 12.33
C GLY A 140 -20.26 -28.98 10.83
N TYR A 141 -19.54 -27.95 10.39
CA TYR A 141 -19.48 -27.54 8.99
C TYR A 141 -18.34 -28.25 8.25
N THR A 142 -18.60 -28.70 7.03
CA THR A 142 -17.57 -29.26 6.15
C THR A 142 -16.97 -28.13 5.32
N ILE A 143 -15.68 -27.87 5.50
CA ILE A 143 -14.91 -26.89 4.72
C ILE A 143 -13.73 -27.63 4.09
N HIS A 144 -13.58 -27.50 2.77
CA HIS A 144 -12.66 -28.31 1.98
C HIS A 144 -11.30 -27.65 1.81
N GLY A 145 -11.25 -26.37 1.45
CA GLY A 145 -10.02 -25.66 1.14
C GLY A 145 -9.21 -26.32 0.00
N ASP A 146 -9.89 -26.85 -1.01
CA ASP A 146 -9.32 -27.65 -2.11
C ASP A 146 -9.40 -26.99 -3.51
N ALA A 147 -9.77 -25.70 -3.57
CA ALA A 147 -9.99 -24.90 -4.76
C ALA A 147 -11.18 -25.32 -5.65
N THR A 148 -11.90 -26.39 -5.32
CA THR A 148 -12.96 -26.94 -6.17
C THR A 148 -14.34 -26.77 -5.56
N HIS A 149 -14.49 -27.13 -4.28
CA HIS A 149 -15.75 -27.00 -3.56
C HIS A 149 -16.02 -25.54 -3.18
N ASP A 150 -17.28 -25.16 -3.21
CA ASP A 150 -17.69 -23.84 -2.72
C ASP A 150 -17.82 -23.87 -1.19
N ASP A 151 -16.86 -23.25 -0.53
CA ASP A 151 -16.79 -23.19 0.93
C ASP A 151 -17.57 -22.00 1.51
N THR A 152 -18.21 -21.14 0.70
CA THR A 152 -18.75 -19.84 1.15
C THR A 152 -19.71 -19.95 2.35
N SER A 153 -20.73 -20.80 2.25
CA SER A 153 -21.76 -20.94 3.29
C SER A 153 -21.20 -21.57 4.56
N ALA A 154 -20.35 -22.58 4.40
CA ALA A 154 -19.70 -23.27 5.51
C ALA A 154 -18.72 -22.35 6.24
N LEU A 155 -17.90 -21.59 5.51
CA LEU A 155 -16.97 -20.59 6.08
C LEU A 155 -17.72 -19.48 6.81
N THR A 156 -18.76 -18.91 6.21
CA THR A 156 -19.56 -17.86 6.86
C THR A 156 -20.11 -18.35 8.20
N SER A 157 -20.61 -19.60 8.22
CA SER A 157 -21.17 -20.20 9.42
C SER A 157 -20.11 -20.56 10.47
N ALA A 158 -18.96 -21.10 10.06
CA ALA A 158 -17.84 -21.41 10.93
C ALA A 158 -17.21 -20.14 11.56
N LEU A 159 -17.07 -19.06 10.80
CA LEU A 159 -16.59 -17.78 11.29
C LEU A 159 -17.57 -17.17 12.31
N ALA A 160 -18.87 -17.22 12.03
CA ALA A 160 -19.90 -16.81 13.00
C ALA A 160 -19.86 -17.67 14.28
N TYR A 161 -19.66 -18.98 14.12
CA TYR A 161 -19.52 -19.91 15.24
C TYR A 161 -18.31 -19.54 16.13
N ALA A 162 -17.15 -19.26 15.52
CA ALA A 162 -15.94 -18.87 16.24
C ALA A 162 -16.08 -17.51 16.93
N ALA A 163 -16.57 -16.49 16.21
CA ALA A 163 -16.79 -15.15 16.75
C ALA A 163 -17.76 -15.17 17.94
N SER A 164 -18.88 -15.91 17.85
CA SER A 164 -19.86 -16.03 18.94
C SER A 164 -19.32 -16.67 20.22
N ARG A 165 -18.17 -17.35 20.13
CA ARG A 165 -17.49 -18.03 21.25
C ARG A 165 -16.21 -17.34 21.68
N ASN A 166 -15.88 -16.20 21.07
CA ASN A 166 -14.62 -15.50 21.28
C ASN A 166 -13.40 -16.42 21.06
N LYS A 167 -13.43 -17.19 19.96
CA LYS A 167 -12.38 -18.12 19.56
C LYS A 167 -11.69 -17.63 18.30
N ILE A 168 -10.42 -17.99 18.17
CA ILE A 168 -9.61 -17.69 17.00
C ILE A 168 -9.93 -18.72 15.92
N ALA A 169 -10.39 -18.27 14.75
CA ALA A 169 -10.55 -19.12 13.59
C ALA A 169 -9.18 -19.37 12.94
N TYR A 170 -8.67 -20.59 13.09
CA TYR A 170 -7.43 -21.05 12.49
C TYR A 170 -7.73 -21.67 11.12
N PHE A 171 -7.11 -21.13 10.07
CA PHE A 171 -7.15 -21.63 8.71
C PHE A 171 -5.91 -22.46 8.41
N PRO A 172 -6.01 -23.81 8.40
CA PRO A 172 -4.94 -24.63 7.85
C PRO A 172 -4.64 -24.22 6.41
N PHE A 173 -3.45 -24.58 5.91
CA PHE A 173 -3.12 -24.31 4.51
C PHE A 173 -4.20 -24.88 3.57
N GLY A 174 -4.55 -24.11 2.54
CA GLY A 174 -5.59 -24.49 1.59
C GLY A 174 -6.02 -23.35 0.68
N ASN A 175 -6.76 -23.71 -0.36
CA ASN A 175 -7.43 -22.77 -1.25
C ASN A 175 -8.94 -22.87 -1.05
N TYR A 176 -9.50 -21.89 -0.37
CA TYR A 176 -10.88 -21.81 0.05
C TYR A 176 -11.68 -21.04 -1.00
N ARG A 177 -12.30 -21.79 -1.91
CA ARG A 177 -13.05 -21.19 -3.02
C ARG A 177 -14.39 -20.66 -2.52
N ILE A 178 -14.70 -19.41 -2.87
CA ILE A 178 -15.99 -18.76 -2.58
C ILE A 178 -16.70 -18.36 -3.88
N SER A 179 -18.03 -18.46 -3.90
CA SER A 179 -18.86 -18.10 -5.06
C SER A 179 -19.76 -16.88 -4.85
N SER A 180 -19.79 -16.35 -3.63
CA SER A 180 -20.42 -15.07 -3.28
C SER A 180 -19.63 -14.38 -2.17
N THR A 181 -20.03 -13.17 -1.77
CA THR A 181 -19.37 -12.42 -0.70
C THR A 181 -19.27 -13.24 0.58
N LEU A 182 -18.04 -13.49 1.02
CA LEU A 182 -17.75 -14.02 2.35
C LEU A 182 -17.80 -12.88 3.36
N LEU A 183 -18.81 -12.91 4.23
CA LEU A 183 -18.98 -11.93 5.29
C LEU A 183 -18.24 -12.39 6.55
N ILE A 184 -17.34 -11.54 7.03
CA ILE A 184 -16.78 -11.68 8.37
C ILE A 184 -17.67 -11.02 9.41
N PRO A 185 -18.07 -11.75 10.45
CA PRO A 185 -18.68 -11.17 11.64
C PRO A 185 -17.73 -10.21 12.37
N LEU A 186 -18.28 -9.16 12.98
CA LEU A 186 -17.53 -8.38 13.97
C LEU A 186 -17.04 -9.28 15.11
N ASN A 187 -15.95 -8.90 15.77
CA ASN A 187 -15.27 -9.67 16.82
C ASN A 187 -14.68 -11.01 16.33
N SER A 188 -14.43 -11.14 15.03
CA SER A 188 -13.67 -12.28 14.51
C SER A 188 -12.18 -12.06 14.73
N THR A 189 -11.48 -13.13 15.08
CA THR A 189 -10.01 -13.21 15.02
C THR A 189 -9.65 -14.36 14.11
N ILE A 190 -8.87 -14.10 13.07
CA ILE A 190 -8.51 -15.07 12.03
C ILE A 190 -7.00 -15.13 11.94
N ILE A 191 -6.47 -16.34 11.84
CA ILE A 191 -5.07 -16.60 11.52
C ILE A 191 -4.99 -17.73 10.50
N ASP A 192 -3.90 -17.77 9.75
CA ASP A 192 -3.64 -18.82 8.78
C ASP A 192 -2.39 -19.66 9.09
N GLU A 193 -2.23 -20.70 8.28
CA GLU A 193 -1.03 -21.50 8.15
C GLU A 193 -0.48 -21.35 6.72
N ALA A 194 0.66 -20.66 6.59
CA ALA A 194 1.48 -20.59 5.38
C ALA A 194 0.73 -20.06 4.12
N TRP A 195 0.03 -18.93 4.23
CA TRP A 195 -0.74 -18.28 3.16
C TRP A 195 -1.98 -19.07 2.73
N ALA A 196 -2.82 -19.44 3.69
CA ALA A 196 -4.17 -19.91 3.38
C ALA A 196 -4.86 -18.86 2.48
N THR A 197 -5.44 -19.34 1.38
CA THR A 197 -5.91 -18.46 0.31
C THR A 197 -7.42 -18.53 0.18
N ILE A 198 -8.06 -17.38 0.13
CA ILE A 198 -9.48 -17.26 -0.21
C ILE A 198 -9.58 -16.80 -1.65
N THR A 199 -10.28 -17.60 -2.45
CA THR A 199 -10.32 -17.44 -3.90
C THR A 199 -11.76 -17.22 -4.36
N ALA A 200 -12.07 -16.03 -4.86
CA ALA A 200 -13.37 -15.74 -5.46
C ALA A 200 -13.49 -16.37 -6.85
N ALA A 201 -14.64 -16.97 -7.15
CA ALA A 201 -14.92 -17.62 -8.43
C ALA A 201 -16.40 -17.53 -8.82
N GLY A 202 -16.70 -17.59 -10.12
CA GLY A 202 -18.07 -17.68 -10.63
C GLY A 202 -18.79 -16.34 -10.88
N HIS A 203 -20.02 -16.45 -11.37
CA HIS A 203 -20.75 -15.35 -12.03
C HIS A 203 -21.22 -14.20 -11.11
N PHE A 204 -21.15 -14.38 -9.78
CA PHE A 204 -21.60 -13.37 -8.82
C PHE A 204 -20.88 -12.02 -8.98
N TRP A 205 -19.61 -12.06 -9.42
CA TRP A 205 -18.72 -10.90 -9.67
C TRP A 205 -18.49 -10.60 -11.15
N ALA A 206 -19.37 -11.05 -12.05
CA ALA A 206 -19.19 -10.87 -13.49
C ALA A 206 -19.43 -9.44 -13.99
N SER A 207 -20.00 -8.55 -13.16
CA SER A 207 -20.43 -7.21 -13.57
C SER A 207 -19.49 -6.10 -13.08
N PRO A 208 -18.78 -5.38 -13.96
CA PRO A 208 -17.96 -4.23 -13.55
C PRO A 208 -18.77 -3.04 -13.03
N SER A 209 -20.06 -2.94 -13.39
CA SER A 209 -20.94 -1.84 -12.96
C SER A 209 -21.71 -2.12 -11.66
N ASP A 210 -21.53 -3.32 -11.08
CA ASP A 210 -22.13 -3.74 -9.81
C ASP A 210 -21.07 -4.52 -9.01
N PRO A 211 -19.99 -3.85 -8.56
CA PRO A 211 -18.87 -4.52 -7.92
C PRO A 211 -19.23 -4.93 -6.48
N LYS A 212 -18.70 -6.08 -6.03
CA LYS A 212 -19.08 -6.74 -4.76
C LYS A 212 -17.88 -7.22 -3.94
N PRO A 213 -17.93 -7.15 -2.60
CA PRO A 213 -16.77 -7.37 -1.74
C PRO A 213 -16.47 -8.82 -1.35
N ILE A 214 -15.25 -9.04 -0.83
CA ILE A 214 -14.80 -10.13 0.07
C ILE A 214 -14.20 -9.45 1.33
N ARG A 215 -14.25 -10.04 2.53
CA ARG A 215 -13.79 -9.37 3.78
C ARG A 215 -13.00 -10.31 4.67
N ILE A 216 -11.66 -10.24 4.78
CA ILE A 216 -10.84 -11.06 5.72
C ILE A 216 -9.45 -10.45 6.07
N GLN A 217 -8.80 -10.99 7.10
CA GLN A 217 -7.52 -10.62 7.72
C GLN A 217 -6.56 -11.83 7.78
N ASP A 218 -5.24 -11.57 7.70
CA ASP A 218 -4.12 -12.51 7.85
C ASP A 218 -4.19 -13.71 6.90
N MET A 219 -4.44 -13.42 5.62
CA MET A 219 -4.58 -14.42 4.56
C MET A 219 -4.10 -13.86 3.23
N ARG A 220 -4.03 -14.75 2.23
CA ARG A 220 -3.96 -14.36 0.82
C ARG A 220 -5.38 -14.28 0.24
N PHE A 221 -5.65 -13.24 -0.54
CA PHE A 221 -6.90 -13.03 -1.27
C PHE A 221 -6.65 -12.98 -2.76
N THR A 222 -7.49 -13.66 -3.54
CA THR A 222 -7.36 -13.65 -4.99
C THR A 222 -8.69 -13.88 -5.69
N VAL A 223 -8.68 -13.65 -7.00
CA VAL A 223 -9.72 -14.08 -7.94
C VAL A 223 -9.21 -15.29 -8.74
N LEU A 224 -10.04 -16.31 -8.92
CA LEU A 224 -9.71 -17.48 -9.73
C LEU A 224 -9.71 -17.13 -11.22
N ASP A 225 -10.76 -16.40 -11.62
CA ASP A 225 -11.14 -16.09 -12.99
C ASP A 225 -11.12 -14.58 -13.23
N VAL A 226 -11.40 -14.16 -14.47
CA VAL A 226 -11.60 -12.75 -14.81
C VAL A 226 -12.93 -12.27 -14.22
N LEU A 227 -12.87 -11.60 -13.07
CA LEU A 227 -14.01 -11.16 -12.28
C LEU A 227 -14.08 -9.63 -12.21
N PRO A 228 -14.53 -8.95 -13.28
CA PRO A 228 -14.48 -7.49 -13.39
C PRO A 228 -15.33 -6.75 -12.35
N GLY A 229 -16.22 -7.44 -11.62
CA GLY A 229 -16.99 -6.91 -10.49
C GLY A 229 -16.43 -7.27 -9.11
N ALA A 230 -15.24 -7.86 -8.99
CA ALA A 230 -14.70 -8.22 -7.69
C ALA A 230 -14.04 -7.02 -6.99
N ILE A 231 -14.52 -6.70 -5.78
CA ILE A 231 -13.78 -5.93 -4.78
C ILE A 231 -13.16 -6.96 -3.84
N ILE A 232 -11.83 -7.13 -3.90
CA ILE A 232 -11.17 -8.27 -3.24
C ILE A 232 -11.12 -8.11 -1.73
N LEU A 233 -11.12 -6.88 -1.21
CA LEU A 233 -11.19 -6.63 0.21
C LEU A 233 -11.98 -5.36 0.49
N GLU A 234 -13.04 -5.44 1.28
CA GLU A 234 -13.81 -4.27 1.69
C GLU A 234 -14.07 -4.23 3.19
N ILE A 235 -13.63 -3.17 3.85
CA ILE A 235 -13.68 -3.07 5.31
C ILE A 235 -14.66 -1.97 5.70
N HIS A 236 -15.86 -2.31 6.14
CA HIS A 236 -16.81 -1.32 6.70
C HIS A 236 -16.68 -1.14 8.21
N ALA A 237 -16.00 -2.08 8.86
CA ALA A 237 -15.93 -2.11 10.30
C ALA A 237 -15.07 -0.94 10.82
N ALA A 238 -15.44 -0.48 12.00
CA ALA A 238 -14.66 0.49 12.76
C ALA A 238 -14.79 0.15 14.23
N GLY A 239 -13.65 0.05 14.91
CA GLY A 239 -13.63 -0.11 16.35
C GLY A 239 -13.60 1.23 17.09
N THR A 240 -13.47 1.11 18.40
CA THR A 240 -13.35 2.25 19.33
C THR A 240 -11.90 2.64 19.60
N ASN A 241 -10.96 1.70 19.43
CA ASN A 241 -9.54 1.89 19.62
C ASN A 241 -8.78 1.62 18.31
N PRO A 242 -7.60 2.24 18.13
CA PRO A 242 -6.73 1.89 17.03
C PRO A 242 -6.40 0.39 16.99
N GLY A 243 -6.57 -0.22 15.82
CA GLY A 243 -6.31 -1.64 15.58
C GLY A 243 -7.36 -2.62 16.07
N ASP A 244 -8.49 -2.17 16.63
CA ASP A 244 -9.66 -3.02 16.85
C ASP A 244 -10.10 -3.72 15.54
N ILE A 245 -9.89 -3.03 14.40
CA ILE A 245 -9.95 -3.59 13.05
C ILE A 245 -8.56 -3.44 12.45
N ALA A 246 -7.89 -4.57 12.23
CA ALA A 246 -6.54 -4.58 11.73
C ALA A 246 -6.33 -5.69 10.71
N ILE A 247 -5.28 -5.59 9.90
CA ILE A 247 -4.83 -6.62 8.96
C ILE A 247 -3.31 -6.58 8.96
N TRP A 248 -2.69 -7.74 9.22
CA TRP A 248 -1.25 -7.90 9.18
C TRP A 248 -0.85 -8.89 8.09
N ASN A 249 0.36 -8.75 7.55
CA ASN A 249 1.05 -9.79 6.76
C ASN A 249 0.18 -10.43 5.66
N SER A 250 -0.67 -9.64 5.01
CA SER A 250 -1.71 -10.14 4.10
C SER A 250 -1.41 -9.76 2.66
N LEU A 251 -1.88 -10.58 1.73
CA LEU A 251 -1.65 -10.36 0.31
C LEU A 251 -2.99 -10.31 -0.42
N VAL A 252 -3.16 -9.31 -1.29
CA VAL A 252 -4.17 -9.30 -2.34
C VAL A 252 -3.42 -9.53 -3.64
N THR A 253 -3.70 -10.65 -4.31
CA THR A 253 -3.04 -11.04 -5.57
C THR A 253 -4.05 -11.14 -6.70
N VAL A 254 -3.72 -10.65 -7.89
CA VAL A 254 -4.55 -10.82 -9.10
C VAL A 254 -3.71 -11.44 -10.21
N GLY A 255 -3.92 -12.74 -10.46
CA GLY A 255 -3.08 -13.50 -11.38
C GLY A 255 -1.72 -13.88 -10.77
N GLY A 256 -0.88 -14.52 -11.56
CA GLY A 256 0.53 -14.82 -11.26
C GLY A 256 0.77 -15.97 -10.27
N VAL A 257 -0.27 -16.39 -9.54
CA VAL A 257 -0.23 -17.44 -8.51
C VAL A 257 -1.18 -18.59 -8.83
N ARG A 258 -0.93 -19.80 -8.31
CA ARG A 258 -1.68 -21.02 -8.65
C ARG A 258 -3.16 -20.93 -8.29
N SER A 259 -3.49 -20.22 -7.21
CA SER A 259 -4.88 -19.94 -6.81
C SER A 259 -5.61 -18.95 -7.72
N ALA A 260 -4.91 -18.33 -8.67
CA ALA A 260 -5.42 -17.41 -9.70
C ALA A 260 -5.21 -17.95 -11.13
N SER A 261 -5.10 -19.28 -11.29
CA SER A 261 -4.71 -19.90 -12.56
C SER A 261 -5.65 -19.58 -13.73
N GLY A 262 -6.94 -19.32 -13.47
CA GLY A 262 -7.91 -18.92 -14.51
C GLY A 262 -7.59 -17.56 -15.11
N VAL A 263 -7.21 -16.58 -14.28
CA VAL A 263 -6.67 -15.28 -14.74
C VAL A 263 -5.39 -15.49 -15.54
N THR A 264 -4.40 -16.18 -14.98
CA THR A 264 -3.10 -16.36 -15.64
C THR A 264 -3.20 -17.10 -16.97
N SER A 265 -4.10 -18.08 -17.09
CA SER A 265 -4.31 -18.80 -18.36
C SER A 265 -5.10 -18.00 -19.40
N SER A 266 -5.92 -17.04 -18.98
CA SER A 266 -6.77 -16.24 -19.88
C SER A 266 -6.11 -14.94 -20.34
N CYS A 267 -5.24 -14.36 -19.52
CA CYS A 267 -4.73 -12.99 -19.69
C CYS A 267 -3.40 -12.95 -20.44
N THR A 268 -3.43 -13.41 -21.69
CA THR A 268 -2.24 -13.62 -22.54
C THR A 268 -2.14 -12.67 -23.74
N ASP A 269 -3.10 -11.77 -23.94
CA ASP A 269 -3.15 -10.84 -25.07
C ASP A 269 -3.16 -9.39 -24.57
N SER A 270 -2.03 -8.69 -24.71
CA SER A 270 -1.91 -7.27 -24.33
C SER A 270 -2.84 -6.34 -25.10
N LYS A 271 -3.35 -6.74 -26.27
CA LYS A 271 -4.35 -5.95 -27.02
C LYS A 271 -5.76 -6.07 -26.42
N LYS A 272 -5.94 -7.00 -25.48
CA LYS A 272 -7.20 -7.26 -24.77
C LYS A 272 -6.90 -7.54 -23.29
N PRO A 273 -6.31 -6.58 -22.56
CA PRO A 273 -5.92 -6.81 -21.18
C PRO A 273 -7.14 -7.12 -20.32
N CYS A 274 -7.02 -8.12 -19.46
CA CYS A 274 -8.14 -8.64 -18.68
C CYS A 274 -8.61 -7.66 -17.61
N MET A 275 -9.92 -7.40 -17.54
CA MET A 275 -10.56 -6.78 -16.39
C MET A 275 -10.71 -7.79 -15.25
N ALA A 276 -9.59 -8.19 -14.63
CA ALA A 276 -9.56 -9.34 -13.72
C ALA A 276 -10.21 -9.09 -12.35
N ALA A 277 -10.15 -7.85 -11.86
CA ALA A 277 -10.82 -7.40 -10.63
C ALA A 277 -11.21 -5.92 -10.75
N ALA A 278 -12.29 -5.51 -10.08
CA ALA A 278 -12.72 -4.11 -10.03
C ALA A 278 -11.80 -3.28 -9.13
N MET A 279 -11.46 -3.83 -7.97
CA MET A 279 -10.70 -3.15 -6.92
C MET A 279 -9.99 -4.15 -6.00
N GLY A 280 -8.80 -3.79 -5.53
CA GLY A 280 -8.06 -4.56 -4.53
C GLY A 280 -8.63 -4.37 -3.14
N ILE A 281 -8.50 -3.16 -2.61
CA ILE A 281 -8.93 -2.82 -1.24
C ILE A 281 -9.84 -1.59 -1.27
N HIS A 282 -10.95 -1.66 -0.53
CA HIS A 282 -11.90 -0.58 -0.33
C HIS A 282 -12.09 -0.29 1.16
N LEU A 283 -11.77 0.94 1.57
CA LEU A 283 -11.99 1.46 2.92
C LEU A 283 -13.06 2.58 2.86
N PRO A 284 -14.36 2.24 2.85
CA PRO A 284 -15.46 3.22 2.74
C PRO A 284 -15.49 4.20 3.93
N PRO A 285 -16.32 5.27 3.88
CA PRO A 285 -16.36 6.31 4.91
C PRO A 285 -16.60 5.82 6.34
N THR A 286 -17.29 4.70 6.50
CA THR A 286 -17.62 4.09 7.80
C THR A 286 -16.45 3.38 8.47
N SER A 287 -15.41 3.04 7.70
CA SER A 287 -14.30 2.19 8.10
C SER A 287 -13.34 2.88 9.06
N SER A 288 -12.59 2.10 9.84
CA SER A 288 -11.41 2.52 10.60
C SER A 288 -10.50 1.32 10.67
N ALA A 289 -9.36 1.34 9.99
CA ALA A 289 -8.51 0.16 9.81
C ALA A 289 -7.03 0.44 10.11
N TYR A 290 -6.36 -0.56 10.68
CA TYR A 290 -4.90 -0.63 10.76
C TYR A 290 -4.40 -1.69 9.76
N LEU A 291 -3.74 -1.29 8.69
CA LEU A 291 -3.12 -2.22 7.74
C LEU A 291 -1.61 -2.20 7.96
N GLU A 292 -0.96 -3.34 8.16
CA GLU A 292 0.50 -3.43 8.26
C GLU A 292 1.05 -4.59 7.43
N ASN A 293 2.10 -4.30 6.64
CA ASN A 293 2.73 -5.28 5.76
C ASN A 293 1.70 -5.96 4.84
N VAL A 294 0.98 -5.13 4.08
CA VAL A 294 -0.03 -5.57 3.13
C VAL A 294 0.49 -5.34 1.71
N TRP A 295 0.45 -6.39 0.89
CA TRP A 295 0.85 -6.33 -0.51
C TRP A 295 -0.34 -6.54 -1.45
N ASN A 296 -0.71 -5.50 -2.19
CA ASN A 296 -1.85 -5.43 -3.09
C ASN A 296 -1.37 -5.43 -4.55
N TRP A 297 -1.12 -6.62 -5.08
CA TRP A 297 -0.36 -6.85 -6.31
C TRP A 297 -1.22 -7.41 -7.43
N VAL A 298 -1.19 -6.72 -8.57
CA VAL A 298 -1.64 -7.26 -9.85
C VAL A 298 -0.44 -7.88 -10.56
N ALA A 299 -0.57 -9.12 -11.01
CA ALA A 299 0.57 -9.83 -11.55
C ALA A 299 1.17 -9.17 -12.79
N ASP A 300 2.42 -8.72 -12.69
CA ASP A 300 3.25 -8.30 -13.83
C ASP A 300 3.99 -9.49 -14.45
N HIS A 301 4.17 -10.57 -13.67
CA HIS A 301 4.77 -11.83 -14.08
C HIS A 301 4.12 -13.03 -13.38
N ILE A 302 4.47 -14.24 -13.82
CA ILE A 302 4.04 -15.47 -13.15
C ILE A 302 5.05 -15.79 -12.04
N ALA A 303 4.61 -15.74 -10.78
CA ALA A 303 5.44 -15.97 -9.61
C ALA A 303 5.54 -17.45 -9.21
N GLU A 304 4.57 -18.28 -9.64
CA GLU A 304 4.51 -19.71 -9.33
C GLU A 304 4.56 -20.57 -10.61
N ASP A 305 4.85 -21.86 -10.47
CA ASP A 305 4.98 -22.78 -11.63
C ASP A 305 3.60 -23.08 -12.28
N ILE A 306 3.19 -22.16 -13.18
CA ILE A 306 1.96 -22.18 -13.97
C ILE A 306 2.36 -22.14 -15.46
N PRO A 307 2.31 -23.27 -16.18
CA PRO A 307 2.77 -23.34 -17.57
C PRO A 307 1.94 -22.47 -18.52
N GLY A 308 2.62 -21.71 -19.39
CA GLY A 308 2.02 -21.09 -20.58
C GLY A 308 1.02 -19.96 -20.32
N GLY A 309 1.02 -19.37 -19.12
CA GLY A 309 0.18 -18.23 -18.77
C GLY A 309 0.72 -16.86 -19.22
N GLY A 310 -0.08 -15.83 -19.00
CA GLY A 310 0.29 -14.43 -19.20
C GLY A 310 -0.07 -13.55 -18.00
N SER A 311 0.36 -12.30 -18.07
CA SER A 311 0.18 -11.25 -17.06
C SER A 311 -0.45 -9.98 -17.64
N ASN A 312 -1.17 -10.09 -18.76
CA ASN A 312 -1.81 -8.94 -19.40
C ASN A 312 -3.12 -8.57 -18.69
N ILE A 313 -3.00 -7.95 -17.53
CA ILE A 313 -4.09 -7.72 -16.58
C ILE A 313 -4.32 -6.22 -16.40
N ALA A 314 -5.55 -5.78 -16.64
CA ALA A 314 -6.05 -4.45 -16.33
C ALA A 314 -7.05 -4.54 -15.17
N ALA A 315 -6.60 -4.89 -13.96
CA ALA A 315 -7.44 -4.79 -12.76
C ALA A 315 -7.61 -3.32 -12.36
N GLY A 316 -8.84 -2.89 -12.07
CA GLY A 316 -9.21 -1.46 -12.09
C GLY A 316 -8.44 -0.58 -11.10
N ARG A 317 -8.67 -0.79 -9.80
CA ARG A 317 -8.32 0.16 -8.73
C ARG A 317 -7.52 -0.52 -7.61
N GLY A 318 -6.41 0.06 -7.18
CA GLY A 318 -5.59 -0.49 -6.09
C GLY A 318 -6.30 -0.43 -4.74
N VAL A 319 -6.08 0.66 -4.02
CA VAL A 319 -6.70 0.94 -2.73
C VAL A 319 -7.53 2.21 -2.85
N LEU A 320 -8.85 2.12 -2.65
CA LEU A 320 -9.72 3.28 -2.46
C LEU A 320 -9.94 3.50 -0.96
N LEU A 321 -9.51 4.66 -0.47
CA LEU A 321 -9.59 5.05 0.92
C LEU A 321 -10.47 6.29 1.06
N GLU A 322 -11.61 6.10 1.72
CA GLU A 322 -12.64 7.12 1.98
C GLU A 322 -12.96 7.26 3.47
N SER A 323 -12.35 6.45 4.33
CA SER A 323 -12.55 6.46 5.79
C SER A 323 -12.60 7.87 6.36
N THR A 324 -13.57 8.13 7.24
CA THR A 324 -13.66 9.39 8.01
C THR A 324 -13.26 9.21 9.47
N LYS A 325 -12.58 8.09 9.77
CA LYS A 325 -12.13 7.70 11.11
C LYS A 325 -10.64 7.39 11.06
N GLY A 326 -10.01 7.32 12.24
CA GLY A 326 -8.60 6.98 12.35
C GLY A 326 -8.25 5.73 11.53
N THR A 327 -7.38 5.89 10.55
CA THR A 327 -6.93 4.82 9.66
C THR A 327 -5.42 4.91 9.51
N TRP A 328 -4.74 3.78 9.71
CA TRP A 328 -3.28 3.68 9.74
C TRP A 328 -2.82 2.64 8.73
N ILE A 329 -1.99 3.06 7.78
CA ILE A 329 -1.49 2.25 6.68
C ILE A 329 0.02 2.15 6.83
N HIS A 330 0.48 1.08 7.45
CA HIS A 330 1.88 0.76 7.66
C HIS A 330 2.40 -0.15 6.54
N ALA A 331 3.43 0.31 5.82
CA ALA A 331 4.10 -0.47 4.78
C ALA A 331 3.12 -1.14 3.77
N LEU A 332 2.40 -0.32 3.02
CA LEU A 332 1.53 -0.78 1.93
C LEU A 332 2.34 -0.84 0.63
N GLY A 333 2.40 -2.02 0.01
CA GLY A 333 2.73 -2.17 -1.40
C GLY A 333 1.45 -2.26 -2.22
N SER A 334 1.24 -1.38 -3.20
CA SER A 334 0.11 -1.48 -4.12
C SER A 334 0.58 -1.27 -5.55
N GLU A 335 0.48 -2.30 -6.38
CA GLU A 335 1.25 -2.35 -7.63
C GLU A 335 0.41 -2.81 -8.82
N HIS A 336 0.70 -2.19 -9.96
CA HIS A 336 0.20 -2.54 -11.29
C HIS A 336 -1.32 -2.47 -11.45
N TRP A 337 -2.02 -1.76 -10.57
CA TRP A 337 -3.42 -1.44 -10.78
C TRP A 337 -3.59 -0.45 -11.92
N TRP A 338 -4.67 -0.59 -12.67
CA TRP A 338 -4.81 0.04 -13.98
C TRP A 338 -5.06 1.54 -13.91
N LEU A 339 -5.85 2.00 -12.95
CA LEU A 339 -6.26 3.40 -12.80
C LEU A 339 -5.44 4.16 -11.76
N TYR A 340 -5.20 3.55 -10.60
CA TYR A 340 -4.40 4.11 -9.52
C TYR A 340 -3.98 3.03 -8.51
N GLN A 341 -2.92 3.30 -7.75
CA GLN A 341 -2.41 2.39 -6.71
C GLN A 341 -3.01 2.70 -5.33
N LEU A 342 -3.00 3.96 -4.91
CA LEU A 342 -3.71 4.45 -3.72
C LEU A 342 -4.50 5.72 -4.07
N HIS A 343 -5.79 5.73 -3.77
CA HIS A 343 -6.66 6.89 -3.91
C HIS A 343 -7.28 7.25 -2.57
N MET A 344 -6.87 8.39 -2.01
CA MET A 344 -7.49 8.99 -0.83
C MET A 344 -8.56 9.99 -1.29
N ARG A 345 -9.82 9.56 -1.25
CA ARG A 345 -10.98 10.32 -1.70
C ARG A 345 -11.76 10.82 -0.51
N THR A 346 -11.68 12.13 -0.27
CA THR A 346 -12.41 12.80 0.84
C THR A 346 -12.19 12.16 2.21
N ALA A 347 -11.06 11.46 2.40
CA ALA A 347 -10.77 10.74 3.62
C ALA A 347 -10.37 11.67 4.77
N GLU A 348 -10.64 11.26 6.01
CA GLU A 348 -10.33 12.03 7.20
C GLU A 348 -9.55 11.21 8.23
N GLY A 349 -8.47 11.79 8.77
CA GLY A 349 -7.69 11.13 9.81
C GLY A 349 -6.96 9.89 9.30
N VAL A 350 -6.08 10.10 8.32
CA VAL A 350 -5.32 9.03 7.66
C VAL A 350 -3.84 9.20 7.91
N MET A 351 -3.16 8.11 8.23
CA MET A 351 -1.70 8.02 8.26
C MET A 351 -1.22 6.93 7.30
N VAL A 352 -0.22 7.26 6.46
CA VAL A 352 0.46 6.32 5.57
C VAL A 352 1.96 6.33 5.85
N LEU A 353 2.54 5.19 6.21
CA LEU A 353 3.96 4.99 6.56
C LEU A 353 4.42 3.56 6.26
N MET A 354 4.96 3.22 5.10
CA MET A 354 5.12 4.00 3.87
C MET A 354 4.28 3.38 2.74
N LEU A 355 4.14 4.11 1.64
CA LEU A 355 3.58 3.59 0.39
C LEU A 355 4.72 3.23 -0.58
N GLN A 356 4.67 2.01 -1.09
CA GLN A 356 5.39 1.48 -2.23
C GLN A 356 4.33 1.27 -3.33
N SER A 357 4.57 1.76 -4.55
CA SER A 357 3.69 1.45 -5.68
C SER A 357 4.39 1.36 -7.04
N GLU A 358 3.91 0.52 -7.94
CA GLU A 358 4.41 0.44 -9.33
C GLU A 358 3.33 0.69 -10.37
N THR A 359 3.69 1.38 -11.45
CA THR A 359 2.82 1.52 -12.61
C THR A 359 2.71 0.18 -13.35
N ASN A 360 1.53 -0.13 -13.90
CA ASN A 360 1.34 -1.36 -14.67
C ASN A 360 2.23 -1.37 -15.93
N TYR A 361 2.98 -2.44 -16.14
CA TYR A 361 3.99 -2.52 -17.19
C TYR A 361 3.41 -2.54 -18.60
N ASP A 362 2.12 -2.87 -18.76
CA ASP A 362 1.44 -2.83 -20.06
C ASP A 362 0.99 -1.41 -20.46
N GLN A 363 1.29 -0.39 -19.66
CA GLN A 363 0.99 1.03 -19.91
C GLN A 363 2.20 1.79 -20.49
N GLY A 364 1.95 2.96 -21.10
CA GLY A 364 2.98 3.82 -21.68
C GLY A 364 2.86 3.99 -23.20
N ASP A 365 3.92 4.49 -23.82
CA ASP A 365 3.96 4.85 -25.25
C ASP A 365 3.70 3.66 -26.19
N HIS A 366 4.09 2.46 -25.78
CA HIS A 366 3.93 1.24 -26.58
C HIS A 366 2.69 0.43 -26.20
N ALA A 367 1.85 0.96 -25.30
CA ALA A 367 0.62 0.30 -24.88
C ALA A 367 -0.39 0.21 -26.04
N PRO A 368 -0.86 -1.00 -26.40
CA PRO A 368 -1.91 -1.16 -27.41
C PRO A 368 -3.30 -0.70 -26.91
N VAL A 369 -3.49 -0.67 -25.58
CA VAL A 369 -4.71 -0.20 -24.91
C VAL A 369 -4.28 0.79 -23.81
N MET A 370 -4.75 2.02 -23.90
CA MET A 370 -4.42 3.07 -22.92
C MET A 370 -5.56 3.25 -21.89
N PRO A 371 -5.23 3.47 -20.60
CA PRO A 371 -6.18 3.95 -19.59
C PRO A 371 -7.07 5.12 -20.07
N SER A 372 -8.33 5.20 -19.66
CA SER A 372 -9.01 4.30 -18.72
C SER A 372 -9.39 2.94 -19.32
N LYS A 373 -9.35 2.76 -20.64
CA LYS A 373 -9.79 1.51 -21.29
C LYS A 373 -8.96 0.32 -20.77
N PRO A 374 -9.57 -0.86 -20.57
CA PRO A 374 -10.95 -1.22 -20.92
C PRO A 374 -12.03 -0.74 -19.93
N TRP A 375 -11.65 -0.10 -18.83
CA TRP A 375 -12.60 0.45 -17.87
C TRP A 375 -13.29 1.70 -18.40
N ILE A 376 -14.59 1.77 -18.11
CA ILE A 376 -15.36 3.01 -18.17
C ILE A 376 -15.19 3.67 -16.80
N PRO A 377 -14.67 4.91 -16.71
CA PRO A 377 -14.54 5.62 -15.45
C PRO A 377 -15.88 5.69 -14.72
N ASP A 378 -15.88 5.32 -13.44
CA ASP A 378 -17.05 5.36 -12.57
C ASP A 378 -16.94 6.53 -11.59
N ALA A 379 -17.84 7.50 -11.73
CA ALA A 379 -17.89 8.66 -10.85
C ALA A 379 -18.24 8.30 -9.39
N THR A 380 -18.84 7.13 -9.14
CA THR A 380 -19.11 6.62 -7.79
C THR A 380 -17.81 6.45 -7.01
N TYR A 381 -16.74 6.02 -7.68
CA TYR A 381 -15.39 5.82 -7.13
C TYR A 381 -14.43 6.97 -7.46
N ASP A 382 -14.91 8.05 -8.10
CA ASP A 382 -14.12 9.21 -8.54
C ASP A 382 -12.92 8.80 -9.41
N ASP A 383 -13.16 7.86 -10.33
CA ASP A 383 -12.10 7.34 -11.19
C ASP A 383 -11.42 8.43 -12.03
N PRO A 384 -10.09 8.32 -12.25
CA PRO A 384 -9.41 9.12 -13.25
C PRO A 384 -9.97 8.80 -14.65
N ASP A 385 -10.55 9.79 -15.30
CA ASP A 385 -11.07 9.69 -16.67
C ASP A 385 -10.01 9.97 -17.75
N PHE A 386 -8.83 10.45 -17.34
CA PHE A 386 -7.73 10.85 -18.21
C PHE A 386 -8.13 11.89 -19.26
N SER A 387 -9.12 12.73 -18.97
CA SER A 387 -9.60 13.80 -19.85
C SER A 387 -8.59 14.94 -20.01
N TRP A 388 -7.62 15.05 -19.09
CA TRP A 388 -6.50 16.00 -19.19
C TRP A 388 -5.41 15.55 -20.17
N CYS A 389 -5.47 14.31 -20.66
CA CYS A 389 -4.52 13.76 -21.63
C CYS A 389 -5.12 13.73 -23.03
N THR A 390 -4.28 13.91 -24.05
CA THR A 390 -4.71 13.56 -25.42
C THR A 390 -4.92 12.03 -25.53
N SER A 391 -5.76 11.58 -26.46
CA SER A 391 -6.08 10.15 -26.60
C SER A 391 -4.90 9.29 -27.07
N SER A 392 -3.85 9.90 -27.62
CA SER A 392 -2.63 9.23 -28.11
C SER A 392 -1.43 9.39 -27.18
N ASP A 393 -1.57 10.10 -26.06
CA ASP A 393 -0.46 10.34 -25.13
C ASP A 393 -0.32 9.19 -24.12
N GLY A 394 0.54 8.23 -24.45
CA GLY A 394 0.75 7.04 -23.64
C GLY A 394 1.37 7.32 -22.26
N ARG A 395 2.18 8.38 -22.12
CA ARG A 395 2.84 8.72 -20.84
C ARG A 395 1.95 9.49 -19.89
N CYS A 396 1.05 10.30 -20.44
CA CYS A 396 0.02 10.98 -19.66
C CYS A 396 -1.05 9.98 -19.22
N ARG A 397 -1.43 9.03 -20.08
CA ARG A 397 -2.44 8.00 -19.80
C ARG A 397 -1.85 6.78 -19.10
N MET A 398 -1.31 6.99 -17.89
CA MET A 398 -0.82 5.91 -17.02
C MET A 398 -1.41 6.06 -15.61
N GLY A 399 -1.68 4.94 -14.95
CA GLY A 399 -2.21 4.93 -13.60
C GLY A 399 -1.29 5.67 -12.61
N VAL A 400 -1.88 6.40 -11.68
CA VAL A 400 -1.13 7.20 -10.69
C VAL A 400 -0.81 6.38 -9.44
N GLY A 401 0.35 6.60 -8.84
CA GLY A 401 0.77 5.98 -7.58
C GLY A 401 -0.10 6.41 -6.41
N ASN A 402 -0.18 7.72 -6.17
CA ASN A 402 -1.00 8.30 -5.11
C ASN A 402 -1.91 9.40 -5.67
N LEU A 403 -3.21 9.25 -5.48
CA LEU A 403 -4.24 10.21 -5.89
C LEU A 403 -4.97 10.75 -4.65
N VAL A 404 -5.01 12.07 -4.49
CA VAL A 404 -5.72 12.72 -3.38
C VAL A 404 -6.77 13.68 -3.93
N THR A 405 -8.05 13.41 -3.64
CA THR A 405 -9.18 14.19 -4.19
C THR A 405 -10.02 14.89 -3.11
N GLY A 406 -9.44 15.12 -1.94
CA GLY A 406 -9.98 15.95 -0.87
C GLY A 406 -9.86 15.26 0.49
N GLY A 407 -10.51 15.84 1.51
CA GLY A 407 -10.56 15.27 2.86
C GLY A 407 -9.92 16.19 3.89
N LYS A 408 -9.47 15.61 5.02
CA LYS A 408 -8.87 16.34 6.13
C LYS A 408 -7.87 15.49 6.91
N ASP A 409 -6.87 16.10 7.52
CA ASP A 409 -6.00 15.43 8.48
C ASP A 409 -5.31 14.18 7.90
N ILE A 410 -4.70 14.36 6.72
CA ILE A 410 -3.99 13.30 5.99
C ILE A 410 -2.49 13.48 6.15
N TYR A 411 -1.81 12.41 6.58
CA TYR A 411 -0.38 12.37 6.84
C TYR A 411 0.26 11.25 6.03
N THR A 412 1.16 11.60 5.12
CA THR A 412 1.96 10.62 4.37
C THR A 412 3.44 10.80 4.70
N TYR A 413 4.08 9.68 5.04
CA TYR A 413 5.49 9.59 5.37
C TYR A 413 6.12 8.54 4.48
N ALA A 414 6.93 8.99 3.52
CA ALA A 414 7.44 8.19 2.41
C ALA A 414 6.32 7.60 1.53
N SER A 415 6.24 8.10 0.31
CA SER A 415 5.45 7.47 -0.75
C SER A 415 6.31 7.44 -2.00
N ALA A 416 6.74 6.25 -2.38
CA ALA A 416 7.61 6.02 -3.52
C ALA A 416 6.84 5.26 -4.60
N SER A 417 6.94 5.75 -5.83
CA SER A 417 6.31 5.12 -6.98
C SER A 417 7.30 4.85 -8.10
N TRP A 418 7.36 3.62 -8.60
CA TRP A 418 8.27 3.24 -9.67
C TRP A 418 7.59 3.08 -11.02
N VAL A 419 8.26 3.63 -12.04
CA VAL A 419 7.89 3.48 -13.44
C VAL A 419 9.08 2.87 -14.17
N PHE A 420 8.96 1.60 -14.57
CA PHE A 420 10.06 0.86 -15.18
C PHE A 420 9.98 0.75 -16.69
N PHE A 421 8.76 0.63 -17.21
CA PHE A 421 8.52 0.28 -18.61
C PHE A 421 7.49 1.21 -19.24
N SER A 422 7.44 1.15 -20.57
CA SER A 422 6.54 1.95 -21.42
C SER A 422 5.77 1.03 -22.39
N GLY A 423 5.38 -0.16 -21.93
CA GLY A 423 4.50 -1.07 -22.67
C GLY A 423 4.83 -2.57 -22.50
N PRO A 424 3.94 -3.44 -23.01
CA PRO A 424 3.96 -4.88 -22.79
C PRO A 424 5.28 -5.55 -23.17
N GLY A 425 5.68 -6.58 -22.41
CA GLY A 425 6.94 -7.28 -22.65
C GLY A 425 8.17 -6.47 -22.21
N ARG A 426 7.99 -5.60 -21.21
CA ARG A 426 9.04 -4.80 -20.58
C ARG A 426 9.73 -3.85 -21.57
N GLN A 427 8.94 -3.21 -22.43
CA GLN A 427 9.47 -2.27 -23.41
C GLN A 427 10.05 -1.03 -22.72
N GLY A 428 11.22 -0.61 -23.16
CA GLY A 428 11.92 0.54 -22.59
C GLY A 428 11.20 1.86 -22.85
N CYS A 429 11.43 2.82 -21.97
CA CYS A 429 10.96 4.20 -22.15
C CYS A 429 11.82 4.93 -23.20
N ALA A 430 11.37 6.08 -23.68
CA ALA A 430 12.20 6.87 -24.58
C ALA A 430 13.52 7.27 -23.94
N ALA A 431 14.54 7.47 -24.77
CA ALA A 431 15.87 7.83 -24.30
C ALA A 431 15.86 9.08 -23.41
N GLY A 432 16.61 9.03 -22.31
CA GLY A 432 16.69 10.08 -21.29
C GLY A 432 16.14 9.63 -19.95
N GLU A 433 16.35 10.45 -18.92
CA GLU A 433 15.77 10.26 -17.59
C GLU A 433 14.36 10.84 -17.52
N TYR A 434 13.51 10.31 -16.65
CA TYR A 434 12.17 10.87 -16.37
C TYR A 434 11.23 10.87 -17.57
N THR A 435 11.37 9.89 -18.46
CA THR A 435 10.67 9.80 -19.75
C THR A 435 9.60 8.71 -19.80
N CYS A 436 9.32 7.97 -18.73
CA CYS A 436 8.37 6.86 -18.76
C CYS A 436 6.93 7.33 -18.55
N GLN A 437 6.68 8.14 -17.51
CA GLN A 437 5.35 8.62 -17.13
C GLN A 437 5.38 10.14 -16.91
N GLU A 438 4.27 10.81 -17.21
CA GLU A 438 4.20 12.26 -17.01
C GLU A 438 4.04 12.62 -15.53
N VAL A 439 2.97 12.16 -14.86
CA VAL A 439 2.65 12.45 -13.45
C VAL A 439 2.46 11.14 -12.71
N VAL A 440 3.11 10.98 -11.55
CA VAL A 440 2.96 9.76 -10.73
C VAL A 440 2.20 9.98 -9.42
N HIS A 441 2.38 11.12 -8.74
CA HIS A 441 1.56 11.50 -7.59
C HIS A 441 0.71 12.72 -7.95
N TRP A 442 -0.54 12.75 -7.49
CA TRP A 442 -1.44 13.85 -7.77
C TRP A 442 -2.33 14.20 -6.57
N VAL A 443 -2.13 15.40 -6.04
CA VAL A 443 -3.10 16.04 -5.14
C VAL A 443 -4.04 16.88 -6.01
N GLN A 444 -5.10 16.27 -6.51
CA GLN A 444 -6.05 16.94 -7.41
C GLN A 444 -6.91 17.97 -6.67
N LYS A 445 -7.32 17.66 -5.44
CA LYS A 445 -8.01 18.60 -4.54
C LYS A 445 -7.32 18.52 -3.18
N PRO A 446 -6.68 19.61 -2.71
CA PRO A 446 -5.95 19.58 -1.45
C PRO A 446 -6.92 19.36 -0.26
N PRO A 447 -6.65 18.38 0.60
CA PRO A 447 -7.29 18.23 1.91
C PRO A 447 -7.00 19.40 2.84
N GLU A 448 -7.85 19.61 3.85
CA GLU A 448 -7.50 20.42 5.00
C GLU A 448 -6.40 19.72 5.82
N ASN A 449 -5.34 20.43 6.21
CA ASN A 449 -4.23 19.86 7.00
C ASN A 449 -3.54 18.63 6.34
N LEU A 450 -3.27 18.71 5.04
CA LEU A 450 -2.45 17.73 4.33
C LEU A 450 -0.95 17.90 4.69
N ASN A 451 -0.33 16.84 5.19
CA ASN A 451 1.10 16.77 5.48
C ASN A 451 1.70 15.61 4.65
N MET A 452 2.52 15.92 3.65
CA MET A 452 3.17 14.91 2.81
C MET A 452 4.68 15.07 2.85
N PHE A 453 5.37 14.01 3.25
CA PHE A 453 6.83 13.96 3.33
C PHE A 453 7.38 12.75 2.57
N GLY A 454 8.53 12.92 1.91
CA GLY A 454 9.20 11.81 1.22
C GLY A 454 8.46 11.31 -0.03
N MET A 455 7.88 12.22 -0.81
CA MET A 455 7.27 11.88 -2.09
C MET A 455 8.36 11.60 -3.12
N CYS A 456 8.47 10.35 -3.56
CA CYS A 456 9.53 9.88 -4.45
C CYS A 456 8.95 9.26 -5.71
N SER A 457 9.70 9.35 -6.81
CA SER A 457 9.33 8.74 -8.09
C SER A 457 10.54 8.22 -8.85
N ASN A 458 10.40 7.09 -9.53
CA ASN A 458 11.37 6.65 -10.55
C ASN A 458 10.83 6.93 -11.96
N ASN A 459 11.67 7.52 -12.82
CA ASN A 459 11.40 7.79 -14.24
C ASN A 459 10.07 8.50 -14.61
N ALA A 460 9.49 9.25 -13.68
CA ALA A 460 8.40 10.18 -13.96
C ALA A 460 8.93 11.60 -14.20
N LYS A 461 8.34 12.35 -15.13
CA LYS A 461 8.68 13.77 -15.39
C LYS A 461 8.29 14.66 -14.20
N VAL A 462 7.08 14.46 -13.67
CA VAL A 462 6.50 15.20 -12.55
C VAL A 462 6.26 14.21 -11.41
N THR A 463 7.05 14.34 -10.34
CA THR A 463 6.86 13.53 -9.12
C THR A 463 5.50 13.80 -8.52
N LEU A 464 5.13 15.08 -8.35
CA LEU A 464 3.88 15.48 -7.73
C LEU A 464 3.22 16.61 -8.52
N ARG A 465 1.93 16.44 -8.84
CA ARG A 465 1.08 17.52 -9.37
C ARG A 465 0.11 18.00 -8.29
N LEU A 466 -0.15 19.30 -8.24
CA LEU A 466 -1.13 19.92 -7.35
C LEU A 466 -2.38 20.37 -8.13
N GLY A 467 -3.50 20.49 -7.43
CA GLY A 467 -4.81 20.83 -8.01
C GLY A 467 -4.88 22.20 -8.67
N ASN A 468 -3.98 23.11 -8.29
CA ASN A 468 -3.84 24.42 -8.92
C ASN A 468 -3.01 24.39 -10.23
N GLY A 469 -2.58 23.21 -10.67
CA GLY A 469 -1.75 23.01 -11.87
C GLY A 469 -0.25 23.09 -11.61
N THR A 470 0.20 23.32 -10.37
CA THR A 470 1.64 23.30 -10.05
C THR A 470 2.21 21.90 -10.24
N GLU A 471 3.32 21.81 -10.98
CA GLU A 471 4.07 20.58 -11.18
C GLU A 471 5.38 20.65 -10.41
N ILE A 472 5.58 19.69 -9.50
CA ILE A 472 6.86 19.44 -8.86
C ILE A 472 7.59 18.46 -9.77
N VAL A 473 8.35 19.03 -10.69
CA VAL A 473 9.17 18.29 -11.65
C VAL A 473 10.24 17.50 -10.87
N THR A 474 10.50 16.25 -11.26
CA THR A 474 11.45 15.36 -10.56
C THR A 474 12.88 15.89 -10.56
N LYS A 475 13.22 16.72 -11.56
CA LYS A 475 14.47 17.49 -11.64
C LYS A 475 14.33 18.86 -10.94
N ASP A 476 15.18 19.83 -11.28
CA ASP A 476 15.04 21.24 -10.84
C ASP A 476 15.06 21.44 -9.31
N GLY A 477 16.00 20.76 -8.65
CA GLY A 477 16.18 20.87 -7.21
C GLY A 477 15.27 19.95 -6.39
N PHE A 478 14.69 18.91 -7.00
CA PHE A 478 13.99 17.82 -6.31
C PHE A 478 14.58 16.43 -6.62
N THR A 479 15.82 16.39 -7.12
CA THR A 479 16.53 15.13 -7.42
C THR A 479 16.96 14.41 -6.13
N GLY A 480 16.69 13.10 -6.06
CA GLY A 480 17.12 12.22 -4.98
C GLY A 480 18.05 11.10 -5.44
N GLY A 481 18.47 10.24 -4.52
CA GLY A 481 19.15 8.99 -4.87
C GLY A 481 18.18 7.94 -5.42
N LEU A 482 18.63 7.10 -6.35
CA LEU A 482 17.91 5.90 -6.75
C LEU A 482 17.81 4.95 -5.55
N ALA A 483 16.59 4.66 -5.12
CA ALA A 483 16.35 3.48 -4.30
C ALA A 483 16.54 2.25 -5.18
N ARG A 484 17.66 1.53 -5.05
CA ARG A 484 17.76 0.20 -5.67
C ARG A 484 16.70 -0.68 -5.02
N GLN A 485 15.73 -1.13 -5.79
CA GLN A 485 14.81 -2.19 -5.36
C GLN A 485 15.46 -3.54 -5.66
N TRP A 486 15.29 -4.45 -4.70
CA TRP A 486 15.75 -5.82 -4.73
C TRP A 486 14.88 -6.68 -5.64
N TRP A 487 15.50 -7.58 -6.40
CA TRP A 487 14.86 -8.72 -7.06
C TRP A 487 15.46 -10.01 -6.52
#